data_AF-A0A962GZD0-F1
#
_entry.id   AF-A0A962GZD0-F1
#
_cell.length_a   1.000
_cell.length_b   1.000
_cell.length_c   1.000
_cell.angle_alpha   90.00
_cell.angle_beta   90.00
_cell.angle_gamma   90.00
#
_symmetry.space_group_name_H-M   'P 1'
#
loop_
_entity.id
_entity.type
_entity.pdbx_description
1 polymer ?
#
loop_
_entity_poly.entity_id
_entity_poly.type
_entity_poly.pdbx_seq_one_letter_code
_entity_poly.pdbx_strand_id
1 'polypeptide(L)'
;MKPKSDPKERNPAGGPGFGNVQTMSDGPRDDGSAAALHASTPANLELLLSRLERVRKAGAGWTARCPAHEDRTASLSVAMGREGKLVLHCFAMCSIHDVLGSIGLTVADLFPRRLKDVTPEQRREARRMAQQANTIAATGVLEREAYVVLLCATDVAQGRPLLGTNLERLGLAHERIAAAHQVLAGGRHD
;
A
#
# COMPACT_ATOMS: atom_id res chain seq x y z
N MET A 1 13.03 4.67 -77.55
CA MET A 1 14.49 4.72 -77.89
C MET A 1 14.91 6.19 -77.84
N LYS A 2 16.04 6.63 -77.27
CA LYS A 2 17.23 5.97 -76.68
C LYS A 2 17.51 6.48 -75.23
N PRO A 3 18.32 5.78 -74.41
CA PRO A 3 18.68 6.17 -73.03
C PRO A 3 20.13 6.70 -72.89
N LYS A 4 20.59 6.82 -71.62
CA LYS A 4 21.93 7.22 -71.09
C LYS A 4 22.08 8.73 -70.82
N SER A 5 22.82 9.18 -69.80
CA SER A 5 23.68 8.51 -68.81
C SER A 5 23.48 9.13 -67.39
N ASP A 6 24.24 8.92 -66.30
CA ASP A 6 25.47 8.13 -66.00
C ASP A 6 25.48 7.70 -64.50
N PRO A 7 26.28 6.70 -64.07
CA PRO A 7 26.31 6.20 -62.68
C PRO A 7 27.63 6.48 -61.92
N LYS A 8 27.53 6.91 -60.65
CA LYS A 8 28.52 6.88 -59.55
C LYS A 8 27.81 7.37 -58.26
N GLU A 9 28.14 6.96 -57.04
CA GLU A 9 29.40 6.45 -56.51
C GLU A 9 29.29 5.09 -55.77
N ARG A 10 30.45 4.59 -55.31
CA ARG A 10 30.57 3.41 -54.45
C ARG A 10 31.28 3.77 -53.15
N ASN A 11 31.06 2.91 -52.15
CA ASN A 11 32.01 2.45 -51.11
C ASN A 11 32.23 3.34 -49.87
N PRO A 12 32.82 2.79 -48.77
CA PRO A 12 32.96 1.37 -48.40
C PRO A 12 32.58 1.03 -46.92
N ALA A 13 32.50 -0.28 -46.67
CA ALA A 13 32.71 -1.05 -45.43
C ALA A 13 33.04 -0.34 -44.08
N GLY A 14 32.31 -0.78 -43.04
CA GLY A 14 32.88 -1.71 -42.04
C GLY A 14 33.57 -1.13 -40.79
N GLY A 15 32.88 -1.23 -39.64
CA GLY A 15 33.45 -1.12 -38.29
C GLY A 15 32.74 -2.11 -37.33
N PRO A 16 33.43 -2.70 -36.34
CA PRO A 16 32.94 -3.88 -35.62
C PRO A 16 31.96 -3.56 -34.49
N GLY A 17 31.04 -4.48 -34.21
CA GLY A 17 30.14 -4.40 -33.05
C GLY A 17 30.67 -5.15 -31.83
N PHE A 18 30.16 -4.79 -30.65
CA PHE A 18 30.19 -5.60 -29.43
C PHE A 18 29.00 -5.25 -28.54
N GLY A 19 28.49 -6.24 -27.80
CA GLY A 19 27.71 -6.01 -26.57
C GLY A 19 26.21 -5.82 -26.75
N ASN A 20 25.48 -6.94 -26.80
CA ASN A 20 24.11 -6.97 -26.27
C ASN A 20 24.18 -6.66 -24.77
N VAL A 21 23.90 -5.42 -24.35
CA VAL A 21 23.65 -5.15 -22.92
C VAL A 21 22.22 -5.56 -22.63
N GLN A 22 22.10 -6.75 -22.05
CA GLN A 22 20.91 -7.18 -21.34
C GLN A 22 20.56 -6.11 -20.29
N THR A 23 19.43 -5.42 -20.44
CA THR A 23 18.89 -4.54 -19.40
C THR A 23 18.24 -5.38 -18.30
N MET A 24 19.08 -6.12 -17.58
CA MET A 24 18.81 -6.59 -16.21
C MET A 24 19.66 -5.69 -15.32
N SER A 25 19.14 -4.84 -14.45
CA SER A 25 17.88 -4.97 -13.71
C SER A 25 17.30 -3.60 -13.36
N ASP A 26 16.06 -3.33 -13.76
CA ASP A 26 15.19 -2.46 -12.97
C ASP A 26 14.97 -3.18 -11.63
N GLY A 27 15.70 -2.74 -10.60
CA GLY A 27 15.39 -3.15 -9.23
C GLY A 27 13.94 -2.76 -8.88
N PRO A 28 13.26 -3.50 -7.99
CA PRO A 28 11.88 -3.19 -7.64
C PRO A 28 11.80 -1.75 -7.13
N ARG A 29 11.05 -0.91 -7.86
CA ARG A 29 10.62 0.39 -7.36
C ARG A 29 9.61 0.11 -6.25
N ASP A 30 10.11 0.01 -5.03
CA ASP A 30 9.33 0.03 -3.80
C ASP A 30 8.68 1.41 -3.66
N ASP A 31 7.55 1.60 -4.35
CA ASP A 31 6.64 2.71 -4.12
C ASP A 31 5.78 2.40 -2.90
N GLY A 32 6.38 2.57 -1.71
CA GLY A 32 5.78 2.42 -0.38
C GLY A 32 4.63 3.39 -0.08
N SER A 33 3.61 3.43 -0.95
CA SER A 33 2.43 4.29 -0.94
C SER A 33 1.18 3.59 -1.48
N ALA A 34 1.15 2.24 -1.53
CA ALA A 34 -0.04 1.44 -1.87
C ALA A 34 -0.60 0.61 -0.70
N ALA A 35 0.09 0.56 0.45
CA ALA A 35 -0.22 -0.33 1.57
C ALA A 35 -1.35 0.14 2.53
N ALA A 36 -2.17 1.12 2.14
CA ALA A 36 -3.07 1.83 3.07
C ALA A 36 -4.58 1.66 2.85
N LEU A 37 -5.06 1.20 1.68
CA LEU A 37 -6.51 1.33 1.34
C LEU A 37 -7.22 0.15 0.66
N HIS A 38 -6.55 -0.94 0.28
CA HIS A 38 -7.24 -2.07 -0.37
C HIS A 38 -6.89 -3.46 0.19
N ALA A 39 -7.93 -4.28 0.36
CA ALA A 39 -7.90 -5.70 0.70
C ALA A 39 -7.39 -6.10 2.10
N SER A 40 -8.02 -5.57 3.15
CA SER A 40 -8.40 -6.47 4.26
C SER A 40 -9.80 -7.00 3.99
N THR A 41 -10.01 -8.31 4.18
CA THR A 41 -11.34 -8.85 4.45
C THR A 41 -11.94 -7.99 5.58
N PRO A 42 -13.13 -7.38 5.44
CA PRO A 42 -13.66 -6.58 6.53
C PRO A 42 -13.82 -7.49 7.74
N ALA A 43 -13.30 -7.11 8.91
CA ALA A 43 -13.24 -7.98 10.10
C ALA A 43 -14.60 -8.61 10.48
N ASN A 44 -15.69 -7.94 10.09
CA ASN A 44 -17.06 -8.39 10.23
C ASN A 44 -17.43 -9.63 9.39
N LEU A 45 -16.82 -9.81 8.22
CA LEU A 45 -17.03 -10.98 7.36
C LEU A 45 -16.40 -12.22 7.99
N GLU A 46 -15.17 -12.11 8.50
CA GLU A 46 -14.51 -13.20 9.23
C GLU A 46 -15.29 -13.56 10.50
N LEU A 47 -15.73 -12.54 11.25
CA LEU A 47 -16.61 -12.71 12.40
C LEU A 47 -17.92 -13.42 12.03
N LEU A 48 -18.59 -13.01 10.95
CA LEU A 48 -19.83 -13.62 10.47
C LEU A 48 -19.62 -15.07 10.04
N LEU A 49 -18.63 -15.35 9.18
CA LEU A 49 -18.35 -16.70 8.71
C LEU A 49 -17.92 -17.63 9.85
N SER A 50 -17.21 -17.14 10.86
CA SER A 50 -16.78 -17.93 12.03
C SER A 50 -17.95 -18.44 12.89
N ARG A 51 -19.14 -17.84 12.77
CA ARG A 51 -20.36 -18.25 13.49
C ARG A 51 -21.36 -19.01 12.63
N LEU A 52 -21.03 -19.32 11.37
CA LEU A 52 -21.92 -20.01 10.45
C LEU A 52 -21.46 -21.46 10.21
N GLU A 53 -22.43 -22.37 10.06
CA GLU A 53 -22.13 -23.79 9.79
C GLU A 53 -21.97 -24.10 8.31
N ARG A 54 -21.09 -25.07 8.01
CA ARG A 54 -20.82 -25.61 6.67
C ARG A 54 -20.54 -24.52 5.61
N VAL A 55 -19.85 -23.45 6.01
CA VAL A 55 -19.39 -22.39 5.12
C VAL A 55 -18.58 -22.98 3.96
N ARG A 56 -18.94 -22.62 2.73
CA ARG A 56 -18.25 -22.98 1.48
C ARG A 56 -18.12 -21.75 0.61
N LYS A 57 -17.01 -21.63 -0.12
CA LYS A 57 -16.83 -20.56 -1.10
C LYS A 57 -17.68 -20.83 -2.34
N ALA A 58 -18.39 -19.82 -2.82
CA ALA A 58 -19.28 -19.89 -3.98
C ALA A 58 -19.10 -18.63 -4.83
N GLY A 59 -18.33 -18.74 -5.93
CA GLY A 59 -17.97 -17.60 -6.78
C GLY A 59 -17.22 -16.52 -5.99
N ALA A 60 -17.75 -15.30 -6.01
CA ALA A 60 -17.23 -14.13 -5.28
C ALA A 60 -17.74 -14.03 -3.82
N GLY A 61 -18.51 -15.00 -3.34
CA GLY A 61 -19.06 -15.03 -1.98
C GLY A 61 -18.97 -16.42 -1.34
N TRP A 62 -19.88 -16.66 -0.40
CA TRP A 62 -19.98 -17.89 0.37
C TRP A 62 -21.43 -18.38 0.44
N THR A 63 -21.59 -19.69 0.62
CA THR A 63 -22.83 -20.31 1.08
C THR A 63 -22.61 -20.98 2.42
N ALA A 64 -23.64 -20.99 3.25
CA ALA A 64 -23.63 -21.58 4.59
C ALA A 64 -25.03 -22.10 4.93
N ARG A 65 -25.13 -22.87 6.02
CA ARG A 65 -26.42 -23.17 6.62
C ARG A 65 -27.02 -21.93 7.26
N CYS A 66 -28.30 -21.70 7.02
CA CYS A 66 -29.08 -20.71 7.72
C CYS A 66 -29.31 -21.19 9.17
N PRO A 67 -28.90 -20.41 10.20
CA PRO A 67 -29.10 -20.78 11.60
C PRO A 67 -30.55 -20.53 12.09
N ALA A 68 -31.35 -19.77 11.34
CA ALA A 68 -32.71 -19.39 11.70
C ALA A 68 -33.80 -20.44 11.33
N HIS A 69 -33.41 -21.56 10.71
CA HIS A 69 -34.29 -22.71 10.48
C HIS A 69 -33.46 -24.01 10.40
N GLU A 70 -34.13 -25.17 10.35
CA GLU A 70 -33.42 -26.45 10.16
C GLU A 70 -32.90 -26.61 8.73
N ASP A 71 -31.72 -26.04 8.45
CA ASP A 71 -31.10 -26.05 7.13
C ASP A 71 -30.25 -27.30 6.89
N ARG A 72 -30.65 -28.11 5.89
CA ARG A 72 -29.89 -29.31 5.49
C ARG A 72 -28.91 -29.06 4.33
N THR A 73 -29.15 -28.07 3.47
CA THR A 73 -28.56 -27.91 2.12
C THR A 73 -27.72 -26.65 1.90
N ALA A 74 -27.57 -25.79 2.91
CA ALA A 74 -26.84 -24.50 2.86
C ALA A 74 -27.55 -23.41 2.03
N SER A 75 -28.72 -23.00 2.52
CA SER A 75 -29.64 -22.01 1.94
C SER A 75 -29.27 -20.53 2.19
N LEU A 76 -28.23 -20.24 2.99
CA LEU A 76 -27.80 -18.87 3.27
C LEU A 76 -26.64 -18.49 2.33
N SER A 77 -26.85 -17.46 1.52
CA SER A 77 -25.78 -16.80 0.77
C SER A 77 -25.24 -15.61 1.56
N VAL A 78 -23.91 -15.47 1.57
CA VAL A 78 -23.17 -14.34 2.15
C VAL A 78 -22.26 -13.77 1.06
N ALA A 79 -22.37 -12.48 0.76
CA ALA A 79 -21.58 -11.84 -0.29
C ALA A 79 -21.14 -10.42 0.12
N MET A 80 -20.04 -9.98 -0.51
CA MET A 80 -19.64 -8.57 -0.49
C MET A 80 -20.48 -7.80 -1.51
N GLY A 81 -21.34 -6.92 -1.02
CA GLY A 81 -22.08 -5.95 -1.83
C GLY A 81 -21.21 -4.78 -2.28
N ARG A 82 -21.82 -3.85 -3.02
CA ARG A 82 -21.18 -2.57 -3.38
C ARG A 82 -20.83 -1.79 -2.12
N GLU A 83 -19.78 -0.97 -2.19
CA GLU A 83 -19.28 -0.14 -1.08
C GLU A 83 -18.81 -0.94 0.16
N GLY A 84 -18.46 -2.22 0.00
CA GLY A 84 -17.91 -3.04 1.10
C GLY A 84 -18.94 -3.47 2.15
N LYS A 85 -20.23 -3.37 1.86
CA LYS A 85 -21.33 -3.80 2.74
C LYS A 85 -21.53 -5.31 2.64
N LEU A 86 -21.78 -5.98 3.78
CA LEU A 86 -22.17 -7.39 3.77
C LEU A 86 -23.64 -7.55 3.35
N VAL A 87 -23.88 -8.47 2.42
CA VAL A 87 -25.22 -8.86 1.95
C VAL A 87 -25.46 -10.31 2.34
N LEU A 88 -26.56 -10.55 3.05
CA LEU A 88 -27.03 -11.88 3.42
C LEU A 88 -28.36 -12.13 2.72
N HIS A 89 -28.55 -13.32 2.16
CA HIS A 89 -29.82 -13.74 1.59
C HIS A 89 -30.09 -15.21 1.91
N CYS A 90 -31.21 -15.47 2.60
CA CYS A 90 -31.68 -16.82 2.85
C CYS A 90 -32.75 -17.18 1.81
N PHE A 91 -32.51 -18.21 1.00
CA PHE A 91 -33.47 -18.66 -0.02
C PHE A 91 -34.76 -19.27 0.58
N ALA A 92 -34.79 -19.55 1.88
CA ALA A 92 -35.99 -19.95 2.63
C ALA A 92 -36.73 -18.76 3.27
N MET A 93 -36.40 -17.52 2.90
CA MET A 93 -37.09 -16.29 3.32
C MET A 93 -37.05 -15.95 4.83
N CYS A 94 -36.07 -16.48 5.59
CA CYS A 94 -35.77 -15.99 6.93
C CYS A 94 -35.39 -14.50 6.90
N SER A 95 -35.79 -13.71 7.90
CA SER A 95 -35.36 -12.31 7.97
C SER A 95 -33.88 -12.22 8.36
N ILE A 96 -33.24 -11.12 7.97
CA ILE A 96 -31.85 -10.86 8.36
C ILE A 96 -31.69 -10.74 9.89
N HIS A 97 -32.74 -10.32 10.60
CA HIS A 97 -32.74 -10.23 12.06
C HIS A 97 -32.73 -11.61 12.72
N ASP A 98 -33.51 -12.56 12.20
CA ASP A 98 -33.57 -13.93 12.73
C ASP A 98 -32.23 -14.65 12.49
N VAL A 99 -31.66 -14.49 11.30
CA VAL A 99 -30.36 -15.07 10.92
C VAL A 99 -29.24 -14.59 11.84
N LEU A 100 -29.16 -13.27 12.08
CA LEU A 100 -28.11 -12.69 12.92
C LEU A 100 -28.36 -12.95 14.41
N GLY A 101 -29.61 -12.85 14.87
CA GLY A 101 -29.99 -13.11 16.26
C GLY A 101 -29.66 -14.54 16.69
N SER A 102 -29.88 -15.52 15.80
CA SER A 102 -29.55 -16.93 16.05
C SER A 102 -28.06 -17.20 16.27
N ILE A 103 -27.18 -16.27 15.86
CA ILE A 103 -25.71 -16.36 16.02
C ILE A 103 -25.14 -15.23 16.89
N GLY A 104 -25.99 -14.55 17.68
CA GLY A 104 -25.56 -13.50 18.60
C GLY A 104 -24.97 -12.27 17.92
N LEU A 105 -25.44 -11.94 16.71
CA LEU A 105 -25.07 -10.76 15.94
C LEU A 105 -26.24 -9.81 15.74
N THR A 106 -25.92 -8.56 15.42
CA THR A 106 -26.90 -7.52 15.06
C THR A 106 -26.63 -7.00 13.65
N VAL A 107 -27.61 -6.30 13.07
CA VAL A 107 -27.45 -5.64 11.76
C VAL A 107 -26.30 -4.61 11.79
N ALA A 108 -25.96 -4.03 12.95
CA ALA A 108 -24.83 -3.11 13.07
C ALA A 108 -23.47 -3.80 12.81
N ASP A 109 -23.35 -5.08 13.18
CA ASP A 109 -22.12 -5.86 12.99
C ASP A 109 -21.85 -6.21 11.51
N LEU A 110 -22.80 -5.98 10.60
CA LEU A 110 -22.59 -6.10 9.16
C LEU A 110 -21.83 -4.91 8.54
N PHE A 111 -21.73 -3.79 9.26
CA PHE A 111 -21.12 -2.55 8.77
C PHE A 111 -19.76 -2.31 9.45
N PRO A 112 -18.73 -1.86 8.71
CA PRO A 112 -17.42 -1.59 9.29
C PRO A 112 -17.54 -0.64 10.50
N ARG A 113 -16.81 -0.94 11.59
CA ARG A 113 -16.82 -0.14 12.83
C ARG A 113 -16.62 1.33 12.47
N ARG A 114 -17.51 2.20 12.93
CA ARG A 114 -17.42 3.63 12.62
C ARG A 114 -16.29 4.22 13.46
N LEU A 115 -15.66 5.29 12.97
CA LEU A 115 -14.55 5.97 13.67
C LEU A 115 -14.90 6.41 15.10
N LYS A 116 -16.19 6.59 15.42
CA LYS A 116 -16.69 6.90 16.77
C LYS A 116 -16.72 5.71 17.74
N ASP A 117 -16.68 4.48 17.23
CA ASP A 117 -16.80 3.24 18.02
C ASP A 117 -15.41 2.78 18.57
N VAL A 118 -14.36 3.57 18.37
CA VAL A 118 -12.99 3.35 18.89
C VAL A 118 -12.89 3.84 20.34
N THR A 119 -12.24 3.09 21.23
CA THR A 119 -12.07 3.51 22.65
C THR A 119 -11.01 4.62 22.81
N PRO A 120 -11.00 5.37 23.92
CA PRO A 120 -9.92 6.32 24.21
C PRO A 120 -8.54 5.65 24.28
N GLU A 121 -8.48 4.39 24.72
CA GLU A 121 -7.26 3.58 24.80
C GLU A 121 -6.75 3.19 23.41
N GLN A 122 -7.62 2.62 22.56
CA GLN A 122 -7.29 2.30 21.16
C GLN A 122 -6.82 3.54 20.39
N ARG A 123 -7.40 4.73 20.64
CA ARG A 123 -6.90 6.00 20.07
C ARG A 123 -5.51 6.37 20.57
N ARG A 124 -5.18 6.12 21.83
CA ARG A 124 -3.83 6.37 22.39
C ARG A 124 -2.81 5.40 21.82
N GLU A 125 -3.17 4.13 21.71
CA GLU A 125 -2.33 3.09 21.11
C GLU A 125 -2.05 3.38 19.63
N ALA A 126 -3.08 3.66 18.82
CA ALA A 126 -2.92 4.02 17.42
C ALA A 126 -2.04 5.27 17.23
N ARG A 127 -2.17 6.28 18.10
CA ARG A 127 -1.28 7.46 18.12
C ARG A 127 0.16 7.10 18.49
N ARG A 128 0.36 6.19 19.44
CA ARG A 128 1.70 5.71 19.83
C ARG A 128 2.37 4.94 18.69
N MET A 129 1.63 4.05 18.01
CA MET A 129 2.10 3.32 16.84
C MET A 129 2.45 4.28 15.69
N ALA A 130 1.59 5.26 15.39
CA ALA A 130 1.87 6.29 14.39
C ALA A 130 3.10 7.13 14.74
N GLN A 131 3.26 7.54 16.01
CA GLN A 131 4.44 8.28 16.46
C GLN A 131 5.72 7.43 16.34
N GLN A 132 5.66 6.14 16.68
CA GLN A 132 6.80 5.23 16.52
C GLN A 132 7.18 5.05 15.04
N ALA A 133 6.20 4.87 14.14
CA ALA A 133 6.44 4.80 12.71
C ALA A 133 7.06 6.11 12.16
N ASN A 134 6.53 7.26 12.57
CA ASN A 134 7.06 8.58 12.22
C ASN A 134 8.51 8.77 12.71
N THR A 135 8.83 8.35 13.95
CA THR A 135 10.19 8.38 14.50
C THR A 135 11.15 7.51 13.70
N ILE A 136 10.75 6.29 13.31
CA ILE A 136 11.57 5.39 12.48
C ILE A 136 11.84 6.03 11.11
N ALA A 137 10.80 6.54 10.45
CA ALA A 137 10.93 7.19 9.14
C ALA A 137 11.84 8.44 9.19
N ALA A 138 11.65 9.31 10.18
CA ALA A 138 12.48 10.51 10.37
C ALA A 138 13.94 10.16 10.69
N THR A 139 14.19 9.12 11.50
CA THR A 139 15.55 8.65 11.80
C THR A 139 16.27 8.15 10.53
N GLY A 140 15.58 7.38 9.69
CA GLY A 140 16.14 6.93 8.40
C GLY A 140 16.34 8.06 7.38
N VAL A 141 15.62 9.19 7.49
CA VAL A 141 15.95 10.41 6.75
C VAL A 141 17.23 11.04 7.31
N LEU A 142 17.33 11.25 8.63
CA LEU A 142 18.53 11.82 9.24
C LEU A 142 19.80 11.05 8.89
N GLU A 143 19.77 9.71 8.93
CA GLU A 143 20.91 8.86 8.56
C GLU A 143 21.42 9.14 7.13
N ARG A 144 20.53 9.10 6.14
CA ARG A 144 20.88 9.31 4.72
C ARG A 144 21.34 10.72 4.43
N GLU A 145 20.68 11.71 5.02
CA GLU A 145 20.97 13.12 4.75
C GLU A 145 22.21 13.60 5.52
N ALA A 146 22.47 13.09 6.73
CA ALA A 146 23.72 13.35 7.45
C ALA A 146 24.95 12.83 6.70
N TYR A 147 24.84 11.70 5.98
CA TYR A 147 25.92 11.21 5.14
C TYR A 147 26.26 12.16 3.98
N VAL A 148 25.25 12.78 3.36
CA VAL A 148 25.46 13.84 2.34
C VAL A 148 26.18 15.04 2.93
N VAL A 149 25.75 15.50 4.11
CA VAL A 149 26.40 16.61 4.84
C VAL A 149 27.85 16.26 5.16
N LEU A 150 28.13 15.03 5.61
CA LEU A 150 29.47 14.56 5.93
C LEU A 150 30.40 14.53 4.70
N LEU A 151 29.91 14.05 3.55
CA LEU A 151 30.68 14.07 2.30
C LEU A 151 31.03 15.50 1.87
N CYS A 152 30.06 16.41 1.89
CA CYS A 152 30.27 17.82 1.54
C CYS A 152 31.22 18.52 2.54
N ALA A 153 31.07 18.24 3.84
CA ALA A 153 31.97 18.76 4.86
C ALA A 153 33.41 18.23 4.69
N THR A 154 33.57 16.98 4.23
CA THR A 154 34.88 16.38 3.94
C THR A 154 35.55 17.06 2.75
N ASP A 155 34.81 17.36 1.68
CA ASP A 155 35.32 18.13 0.54
C ASP A 155 35.83 19.51 0.99
N VAL A 156 35.00 20.26 1.72
CA VAL A 156 35.34 21.59 2.25
C VAL A 156 36.55 21.54 3.18
N ALA A 157 36.62 20.57 4.09
CA ALA A 157 37.76 20.39 5.00
C ALA A 157 39.07 20.04 4.28
N GLN A 158 38.99 19.40 3.10
CA GLN A 158 40.14 19.10 2.25
C GLN A 158 40.45 20.23 1.25
N GLY A 159 39.78 21.38 1.34
CA GLY A 159 39.94 22.50 0.41
C GLY A 159 39.42 22.23 -1.00
N ARG A 160 38.62 21.17 -1.19
CA ARG A 160 37.97 20.88 -2.47
C ARG A 160 36.71 21.75 -2.62
N PRO A 161 36.50 22.43 -3.76
CA PRO A 161 35.28 23.19 -3.99
C PRO A 161 34.10 22.23 -4.17
N LEU A 162 32.95 22.58 -3.58
CA LEU A 162 31.70 21.86 -3.82
C LEU A 162 31.21 22.14 -5.25
N LEU A 163 31.01 21.08 -6.03
CA LEU A 163 30.42 21.16 -7.36
C LEU A 163 28.91 21.46 -7.28
N GLY A 164 28.32 21.99 -8.36
CA GLY A 164 26.89 22.36 -8.40
C GLY A 164 25.95 21.25 -7.91
N THR A 165 26.16 20.02 -8.38
CA THR A 165 25.38 18.83 -7.95
C THR A 165 25.53 18.53 -6.46
N ASN A 166 26.71 18.75 -5.86
CA ASN A 166 26.91 18.57 -4.42
C ASN A 166 26.21 19.69 -3.62
N LEU A 167 26.25 20.94 -4.11
CA LEU A 167 25.56 22.07 -3.51
C LEU A 167 24.03 21.90 -3.54
N GLU A 168 23.46 21.52 -4.68
CA GLU A 168 22.03 21.19 -4.81
C GLU A 168 21.63 20.05 -3.86
N ARG A 169 22.43 18.98 -3.83
CA ARG A 169 22.15 17.83 -2.97
C ARG A 169 22.28 18.14 -1.48
N LEU A 170 23.20 19.04 -1.11
CA LEU A 170 23.37 19.56 0.26
C LEU A 170 22.19 20.45 0.68
N GLY A 171 21.68 21.30 -0.22
CA GLY A 171 20.45 22.08 0.02
C GLY A 171 19.25 21.19 0.31
N LEU A 172 19.03 20.17 -0.52
CA LEU A 172 17.97 19.17 -0.30
C LEU A 172 18.17 18.37 1.00
N ALA A 173 19.42 18.10 1.40
CA ALA A 173 19.72 17.44 2.67
C ALA A 173 19.35 18.33 3.86
N HIS A 174 19.67 19.62 3.80
CA HIS A 174 19.28 20.60 4.83
C HIS A 174 17.76 20.65 5.04
N GLU A 175 16.98 20.79 3.97
CA GLU A 175 15.50 20.82 4.04
C GLU A 175 14.93 19.54 4.68
N ARG A 176 15.44 18.38 4.27
CA ARG A 176 14.98 17.07 4.77
C ARG A 176 15.38 16.82 6.22
N ILE A 177 16.57 17.24 6.63
CA ILE A 177 17.02 17.18 8.04
C ILE A 177 16.13 18.08 8.89
N ALA A 178 15.83 19.30 8.43
CA ALA A 178 14.92 20.20 9.13
C ALA A 178 13.53 19.58 9.30
N ALA A 179 12.93 19.04 8.23
CA ALA A 179 11.63 18.36 8.30
C ALA A 179 11.65 17.14 9.24
N ALA A 180 12.68 16.30 9.18
CA ALA A 180 12.83 15.15 10.07
C ALA A 180 12.97 15.56 11.55
N HIS A 181 13.67 16.67 11.83
CA HIS A 181 13.78 17.22 13.17
C HIS A 181 12.42 17.65 13.74
N GLN A 182 11.55 18.29 12.95
CA GLN A 182 10.20 18.70 13.39
C GLN A 182 9.34 17.49 13.82
N VAL A 183 9.42 16.40 13.06
CA VAL A 183 8.71 15.14 13.35
C VAL A 183 9.20 14.52 14.67
N LEU A 184 10.51 14.55 14.93
CA LEU A 184 11.13 14.01 16.14
C LEU A 184 10.91 14.90 17.39
N ALA A 185 10.91 16.22 17.23
CA ALA A 185 10.57 17.17 18.29
C ALA A 185 9.10 17.05 18.74
N GLY A 186 8.24 16.46 17.90
CA GLY A 186 6.81 16.32 18.12
C GLY A 186 6.04 17.61 17.88
N GLY A 187 6.51 18.46 16.96
CA GLY A 187 5.94 19.78 16.70
C GLY A 187 6.15 20.81 17.81
N ARG A 188 7.00 20.52 18.81
CA ARG A 188 7.45 21.51 19.79
C ARG A 188 8.51 22.40 19.15
N HIS A 189 8.04 23.57 18.70
CA HIS A 189 8.88 24.73 18.42
C HIS A 189 8.68 25.74 19.55
N ASP A 190 9.79 26.22 20.08
CA ASP A 190 9.85 27.40 20.96
C ASP A 190 9.71 28.69 20.11
#